data_AF-A0A8J8G1T8-F1
#
_entry.id   AF-A0A8J8G1T8-F1
#
_cell.length_a   1.000
_cell.length_b   1.000
_cell.length_c   1.000
_cell.angle_alpha   90.00
_cell.angle_beta   90.00
_cell.angle_gamma   90.00
#
_symmetry.space_group_name_H-M   'P 1'
#
loop_
_entity.id
_entity.type
_entity.pdbx_description
1 polymer ?
#
loop_
_entity_poly.entity_id
_entity_poly.type
_entity_poly.pdbx_seq_one_letter_code
_entity_poly.pdbx_strand_id
1 'polypeptide(L)'
;MSKDVKRRKYWINPHVHCGCDCGKDVKEDHDEGCADKEDAYRLIYELPGVKKENISIKVVKNGVRMNAVRDAFVEYVNEYPFLMDADTKGTTASYEEGLLIVNVPIIGDDPFKKIDSIKIN
;
A
#
# COMPACT_ATOMS: atom_id res chain seq x y z
N MET A 1 -0.39 -1.12 -38.23
CA MET A 1 0.51 -2.01 -37.47
C MET A 1 1.06 -1.24 -36.28
N SER A 2 0.42 -1.32 -35.12
CA SER A 2 0.91 -0.71 -33.89
C SER A 2 2.10 -1.53 -33.41
N LYS A 3 3.31 -0.98 -33.48
CA LYS A 3 4.48 -1.59 -32.84
C LYS A 3 4.25 -1.52 -31.34
N ASP A 4 4.24 -2.66 -30.65
CA ASP A 4 4.25 -2.70 -29.18
C ASP A 4 5.48 -1.92 -28.68
N VAL A 5 5.25 -0.68 -28.25
CA VAL A 5 6.30 0.14 -27.67
C VAL A 5 6.63 -0.46 -26.31
N LYS A 6 7.80 -1.10 -26.20
CA LYS A 6 8.29 -1.63 -24.92
C LYS A 6 8.54 -0.46 -23.96
N ARG A 7 7.66 -0.30 -22.98
CA ARG A 7 7.82 0.68 -21.90
C ARG A 7 8.89 0.22 -20.91
N ARG A 8 9.67 1.16 -20.39
CA ARG A 8 10.54 0.95 -19.24
C ARG A 8 9.69 0.90 -17.98
N LYS A 9 9.82 -0.19 -17.23
CA LYS A 9 9.12 -0.39 -15.97
C LYS A 9 9.97 0.14 -14.82
N TYR A 10 9.39 1.00 -14.00
CA TYR A 10 9.98 1.48 -12.76
C TYR A 10 9.22 0.87 -11.60
N TRP A 11 9.94 0.07 -10.82
CA TRP A 11 9.42 -0.44 -9.56
C TRP A 11 9.43 0.70 -8.54
N ILE A 12 8.25 1.04 -8.05
CA ILE A 12 8.09 2.01 -6.97
C ILE A 12 7.55 1.29 -5.74
N ASN A 13 7.99 1.70 -4.56
CA ASN A 13 7.45 1.19 -3.32
C ASN A 13 6.48 2.23 -2.77
N PRO A 14 5.30 1.81 -2.28
CA PRO A 14 4.45 2.73 -1.55
C PRO A 14 5.13 3.17 -0.27
N HIS A 15 4.95 4.43 0.10
CA HIS A 15 5.10 4.81 1.49
C HIS A 15 3.92 4.21 2.25
N VAL A 16 4.23 3.24 3.12
CA VAL A 16 3.23 2.54 3.92
C VAL A 16 3.18 3.17 5.29
N HIS A 17 2.02 3.74 5.62
CA HIS A 17 1.72 4.16 6.97
C HIS A 17 0.70 3.20 7.57
N CYS A 18 1.00 2.69 8.77
CA CYS A 18 -0.04 2.15 9.62
C CYS A 18 -0.94 3.31 10.04
N GLY A 19 -2.26 3.16 9.97
CA GLY A 19 -3.19 4.12 10.58
C GLY A 19 -3.02 4.25 12.10
N CYS A 20 -2.26 3.33 12.71
CA CYS A 20 -1.72 3.47 14.05
C CYS A 20 -0.58 4.49 14.05
N ASP A 21 -0.73 5.56 14.82
CA ASP A 21 0.24 6.67 14.95
C ASP A 21 1.49 6.21 15.72
N CYS A 22 2.13 5.12 15.30
CA CYS A 22 3.19 4.42 16.03
C CYS A 22 4.59 5.00 15.77
N GLY A 23 4.71 6.29 15.46
CA GLY A 23 5.93 6.78 14.82
C GLY A 23 6.39 8.20 15.09
N LYS A 24 5.77 8.95 16.03
CA LYS A 24 6.35 10.22 16.50
C LYS A 24 6.15 10.34 18.01
N ASP A 25 7.25 10.13 18.74
CA ASP A 25 7.44 10.55 20.14
C ASP A 25 6.69 9.81 21.25
N VAL A 26 6.72 8.47 21.29
CA VAL A 26 6.30 7.73 22.50
C VAL A 26 7.51 7.07 23.16
N LYS A 27 8.15 7.82 24.06
CA LYS A 27 8.78 7.22 25.24
C LYS A 27 7.65 6.93 26.22
N GLU A 28 7.71 5.76 26.86
CA GLU A 28 6.86 5.30 27.97
C GLU A 28 5.49 4.73 27.56
N ASP A 29 5.41 3.39 27.65
CA ASP A 29 4.34 2.64 28.31
C ASP A 29 2.90 3.16 28.11
N HIS A 30 2.32 2.95 26.93
CA HIS A 30 0.87 3.12 26.73
C HIS A 30 0.22 1.78 26.36
N ASP A 31 -0.02 0.99 27.40
CA ASP A 31 -0.95 -0.14 27.43
C ASP A 31 -2.36 0.42 27.67
N GLU A 32 -2.92 1.15 26.70
CA GLU A 32 -4.32 1.59 26.75
C GLU A 32 -4.87 1.84 25.33
N GLY A 33 -5.62 0.86 24.84
CA GLY A 33 -6.80 1.01 24.00
C GLY A 33 -6.72 1.91 22.76
N CYS A 34 -6.35 1.33 21.61
CA CYS A 34 -6.81 1.83 20.30
C CYS A 34 -8.29 1.50 20.12
N ALA A 35 -9.18 2.21 20.82
CA ALA A 35 -10.58 2.28 20.45
C ALA A 35 -10.75 3.46 19.48
N ASP A 36 -11.26 3.17 18.28
CA ASP A 36 -11.85 4.14 17.32
C ASP A 36 -11.02 4.64 16.12
N LYS A 37 -10.05 3.87 15.60
CA LYS A 37 -9.64 4.00 14.18
C LYS A 37 -9.43 2.62 13.58
N GLU A 38 -10.20 2.28 12.56
CA GLU A 38 -10.07 1.03 11.81
C GLU A 38 -8.61 0.82 11.38
N ASP A 39 -8.00 -0.28 11.81
CA ASP A 39 -6.66 -0.65 11.35
C ASP A 39 -6.68 -0.76 9.83
N ALA A 40 -5.86 0.03 9.14
CA ALA A 40 -5.80 0.07 7.68
C ALA A 40 -4.37 0.25 7.18
N TYR A 41 -4.06 -0.37 6.04
CA TYR A 41 -2.89 -0.02 5.26
C TYR A 41 -3.15 1.27 4.49
N ARG A 42 -2.38 2.31 4.78
CA ARG A 42 -2.35 3.53 3.98
C ARG A 42 -1.15 3.51 3.06
N LEU A 43 -1.39 3.24 1.78
CA LEU A 43 -0.36 3.16 0.75
C LEU A 43 -0.34 4.46 -0.05
N ILE A 44 0.82 5.10 -0.12
CA ILE A 44 1.00 6.35 -0.85
C ILE A 44 2.01 6.13 -1.97
N TYR A 45 1.61 6.38 -3.21
CA TYR A 45 2.44 6.25 -4.41
C TYR A 45 2.66 7.62 -5.05
N GLU A 46 3.91 7.95 -5.31
CA GLU A 46 4.30 9.11 -6.11
C GLU A 46 4.34 8.71 -7.60
N LEU A 47 3.43 9.26 -8.38
CA LEU A 47 3.18 8.98 -9.80
C LEU A 47 3.21 10.28 -10.64
N PRO A 48 4.33 11.03 -10.65
CA PRO A 48 4.40 12.33 -11.30
C PRO A 48 4.13 12.22 -12.81
N GLY A 49 3.22 13.06 -13.30
CA GLY A 49 2.85 13.13 -14.71
C GLY A 49 1.97 11.98 -15.22
N VAL A 50 1.47 11.11 -14.35
CA VAL A 50 0.49 10.07 -14.70
C VAL A 50 -0.91 10.68 -14.74
N LYS A 51 -1.73 10.28 -15.72
CA LYS A 51 -3.15 10.61 -15.73
C LYS A 51 -3.96 9.56 -14.97
N LYS A 52 -5.02 9.98 -14.27
CA LYS A 52 -5.84 9.09 -13.44
C LYS A 52 -6.34 7.87 -14.19
N GLU A 53 -6.80 8.06 -15.43
CA GLU A 53 -7.30 7.02 -16.32
C GLU A 53 -6.26 5.95 -16.71
N ASN A 54 -4.97 6.25 -16.54
CA ASN A 54 -3.87 5.32 -16.82
C ASN A 54 -3.43 4.52 -15.59
N ILE A 55 -4.07 4.72 -14.43
CA ILE A 55 -3.77 4.02 -13.18
C ILE A 55 -4.69 2.81 -13.06
N SER A 56 -4.10 1.63 -12.89
CA SER A 56 -4.82 0.40 -12.55
C SER A 56 -4.30 -0.12 -11.23
N ILE A 57 -5.19 -0.21 -10.25
CA ILE A 57 -4.91 -0.82 -8.95
C ILE A 57 -5.83 -2.00 -8.72
N LYS A 58 -5.27 -3.10 -8.21
CA LYS A 58 -6.00 -4.31 -7.87
C LYS A 58 -5.61 -4.71 -6.47
N VAL A 59 -6.60 -4.78 -5.58
CA VAL A 59 -6.42 -5.18 -4.19
C VAL A 59 -7.04 -6.57 -4.02
N VAL A 60 -6.26 -7.46 -3.43
CA VAL A 60 -6.67 -8.80 -3.01
C VAL A 60 -6.47 -8.92 -1.51
N LYS A 61 -6.98 -10.01 -0.92
CA LYS A 61 -6.94 -10.22 0.54
C LYS A 61 -5.55 -10.05 1.14
N ASN A 62 -4.51 -10.48 0.42
CA ASN A 62 -3.13 -10.54 0.90
C ASN A 62 -2.17 -9.59 0.19
N GLY A 63 -2.66 -8.58 -0.54
CA GLY A 63 -1.79 -7.60 -1.16
C GLY A 63 -2.44 -6.73 -2.20
N VAL A 64 -1.60 -5.89 -2.81
CA VAL A 64 -1.99 -4.99 -3.89
C VAL A 64 -1.02 -5.07 -5.06
N ARG A 65 -1.55 -4.87 -6.26
CA ARG A 65 -0.77 -4.62 -7.48
C ARG A 65 -1.22 -3.31 -8.09
N MET A 66 -0.27 -2.44 -8.40
CA MET A 66 -0.49 -1.15 -9.05
C MET A 66 0.34 -1.08 -10.33
N ASN A 67 -0.29 -0.65 -11.43
CA ASN A 67 0.40 -0.28 -12.66
C ASN A 67 -0.11 1.11 -13.10
N ALA A 68 0.80 1.96 -13.51
CA ALA A 68 0.49 3.33 -13.91
C ALA A 68 1.32 3.73 -15.14
N VAL A 69 0.65 3.94 -16.28
CA VAL A 69 1.33 4.34 -17.52
C VAL A 69 1.44 5.86 -17.56
N ARG A 70 2.68 6.37 -17.53
CA ARG A 70 2.94 7.80 -17.64
C ARG A 70 2.88 8.26 -19.10
N ASP A 71 3.61 7.56 -19.97
CA ASP A 71 3.74 7.90 -21.38
C ASP A 71 4.08 6.67 -22.25
N ALA A 72 4.51 6.89 -23.50
CA ALA A 72 4.91 5.82 -24.42
C ALA A 72 6.15 5.03 -23.97
N PHE A 73 6.94 5.55 -23.02
CA PHE A 73 8.23 5.01 -22.61
C PHE A 73 8.30 4.62 -21.14
N VAL A 74 7.40 5.12 -20.29
CA VAL A 74 7.47 4.94 -18.83
C VAL A 74 6.17 4.33 -18.28
N GLU A 75 6.35 3.28 -17.48
CA GLU A 75 5.31 2.62 -16.69
C GLU A 75 5.83 2.44 -15.25
N TYR A 76 5.06 2.88 -14.27
CA TYR A 76 5.31 2.58 -12.87
C TYR A 76 4.58 1.30 -12.48
N VAL A 77 5.26 0.44 -11.72
CA VAL A 77 4.72 -0.84 -11.27
C VAL A 77 5.02 -1.04 -9.78
N ASN A 78 4.08 -1.66 -9.07
CA ASN A 78 4.29 -2.10 -7.70
C ASN A 78 3.49 -3.37 -7.41
N GLU A 79 4.08 -4.22 -6.57
CA GLU A 79 3.40 -5.27 -5.84
C GLU A 79 3.77 -5.13 -4.37
N TYR A 80 2.78 -5.08 -3.50
CA TYR A 80 2.99 -4.97 -2.05
C TYR A 80 2.18 -6.04 -1.33
N PRO A 81 2.83 -7.01 -0.65
CA PRO A 81 2.13 -8.02 0.14
C PRO A 81 1.64 -7.43 1.46
N PHE A 82 0.45 -7.82 1.87
CA PHE A 82 -0.08 -7.49 3.20
C PHE A 82 0.33 -8.54 4.22
N LEU A 83 0.58 -8.10 5.46
CA LEU A 83 0.89 -8.97 6.59
C LEU A 83 -0.37 -9.67 7.12
N MET A 84 -1.43 -8.88 7.24
CA MET A 84 -2.79 -9.22 7.66
C MET A 84 -3.74 -9.12 6.47
N ASP A 85 -4.83 -9.89 6.54
CA ASP A 85 -5.86 -9.89 5.52
C ASP A 85 -6.54 -8.51 5.39
N ALA A 86 -6.86 -8.13 4.16
CA ALA A 86 -7.49 -6.87 3.81
C ALA A 86 -8.98 -7.00 3.51
N ASP A 87 -9.76 -5.98 3.89
CA ASP A 87 -11.10 -5.74 3.37
C ASP A 87 -11.02 -5.07 2.00
N THR A 88 -11.12 -5.90 0.96
CA THR A 88 -11.11 -5.42 -0.42
C THR A 88 -12.37 -4.64 -0.78
N LYS A 89 -13.49 -4.81 -0.05
CA LYS A 89 -14.75 -4.10 -0.32
C LYS A 89 -14.78 -2.71 0.32
N GLY A 90 -14.18 -2.56 1.49
CA GLY A 90 -14.01 -1.28 2.19
C GLY A 90 -12.85 -0.43 1.66
N THR A 91 -12.08 -0.93 0.69
CA THR A 91 -10.93 -0.22 0.13
C THR A 91 -11.34 1.06 -0.62
N THR A 92 -10.64 2.16 -0.35
CA THR A 92 -10.82 3.44 -1.04
C THR A 92 -9.51 3.95 -1.65
N ALA A 93 -9.61 4.76 -2.71
CA ALA A 93 -8.45 5.39 -3.33
C ALA A 93 -8.75 6.82 -3.81
N SER A 94 -7.80 7.72 -3.63
CA SER A 94 -7.81 9.08 -4.17
C SER A 94 -6.54 9.35 -4.98
N TYR A 95 -6.66 10.20 -6.00
CA TYR A 95 -5.52 10.59 -6.84
C TYR A 95 -5.59 12.08 -7.14
N GLU A 96 -4.56 12.81 -6.73
CA GLU A 96 -4.46 14.25 -6.90
C GLU A 96 -2.98 14.64 -7.05
N GLU A 97 -2.68 15.54 -8.00
CA GLU A 97 -1.34 16.11 -8.21
C GLU A 97 -0.19 15.11 -8.31
N GLY A 98 -0.43 13.92 -8.89
CA GLY A 98 0.61 12.90 -8.99
C GLY A 98 0.75 12.02 -7.76
N LEU A 99 -0.12 12.15 -6.76
CA LEU A 99 -0.12 11.36 -5.54
C LEU A 99 -1.34 10.44 -5.49
N LEU A 100 -1.10 9.12 -5.50
CA LEU A 100 -2.15 8.11 -5.32
C LEU A 100 -2.12 7.65 -3.87
N ILE A 101 -3.24 7.83 -3.16
CA ILE A 101 -3.42 7.37 -1.79
C ILE A 101 -4.47 6.26 -1.80
N VAL A 102 -4.14 5.12 -1.18
CA VAL A 102 -5.00 3.93 -1.13
C VAL A 102 -5.13 3.54 0.33
N ASN A 103 -6.36 3.52 0.84
CA ASN A 103 -6.66 3.08 2.19
C ASN A 103 -7.32 1.70 2.10
N VAL A 104 -6.67 0.70 2.69
CA VAL A 104 -7.11 -0.69 2.68
C VAL A 104 -7.37 -1.13 4.12
N PRO A 105 -8.64 -1.22 4.56
CA PRO A 105 -8.95 -1.69 5.91
C PRO A 105 -8.46 -3.12 6.14
N ILE A 106 -8.08 -3.44 7.37
CA ILE A 106 -7.56 -4.73 7.80
C ILE A 106 -8.69 -5.55 8.42
N ILE A 107 -8.70 -6.85 8.10
CA ILE A 107 -9.59 -7.84 8.70
C ILE A 107 -8.74 -8.80 9.54
N GLY A 108 -8.85 -8.68 10.86
CA GLY A 108 -8.28 -9.62 11.82
C GLY A 108 -7.04 -9.11 12.55
N ASP A 109 -6.49 -9.97 13.40
CA ASP A 109 -5.35 -9.67 14.27
C ASP A 109 -4.01 -9.93 13.58
N ASP A 110 -2.97 -9.25 14.04
CA ASP A 110 -1.59 -9.47 13.61
C ASP A 110 -1.11 -10.88 13.99
N PRO A 111 -0.82 -11.76 13.00
CA PRO A 111 -0.40 -13.14 13.27
C PRO A 111 0.98 -13.23 13.93
N PHE A 112 1.79 -12.16 13.90
CA PHE A 112 3.14 -12.13 14.47
C PHE A 112 3.19 -11.54 15.89
N LYS A 113 2.06 -11.03 16.41
CA LYS A 113 2.01 -10.36 17.72
C LYS A 113 2.36 -11.27 18.91
N LYS A 114 2.16 -12.58 18.78
CA LYS A 114 2.34 -13.58 19.86
C LYS A 114 3.02 -14.85 19.36
N ILE A 115 4.15 -14.73 18.69
CA ILE A 115 4.93 -15.89 18.24
C ILE A 115 6.37 -15.86 18.78
N ASP A 116 6.93 -17.05 19.02
CA ASP A 116 8.31 -17.20 19.46
C ASP A 116 9.29 -17.02 18.30
N SER A 117 10.39 -16.29 18.54
CA SER A 117 11.44 -16.09 17.54
C SER A 117 12.34 -17.32 17.42
N ILE A 118 12.58 -17.77 16.18
CA ILE A 118 13.52 -18.87 15.90
C ILE A 118 14.94 -18.32 15.79
N LYS A 119 15.91 -18.95 16.48
CA LYS A 119 17.33 -18.65 16.31
C LYS A 119 17.92 -19.50 15.18
N ILE A 120 18.69 -18.87 14.30
CA ILE A 120 19.45 -19.56 13.23
C ILE A 120 20.76 -20.06 13.85
N ASN A 121 21.06 -21.35 13.65
CA ASN A 121 22.33 -21.99 14.05
C ASN A 121 23.25 -22.15 12.85
#